data_AF-A0A3D5Q792-F1
#
_entry.id   AF-A0A3D5Q792-F1
#
_cell.length_a   1.000
_cell.length_b   1.000
_cell.length_c   1.000
_cell.angle_alpha   90.00
_cell.angle_beta   90.00
_cell.angle_gamma   90.00
#
_symmetry.space_group_name_H-M   'P 1'
#
loop_
_entity.id
_entity.type
_entity.pdbx_description
1 polymer ?
#
loop_
_entity_poly.entity_id
_entity_poly.type
_entity_poly.pdbx_seq_one_letter_code
_entity_poly.pdbx_strand_id
1 'polypeptide(L)' 'KIEAGRLDLHRDQVRIGLLMEQLVTMFRLQAEEKGLDFQYHCPFPLPEMVTTDEKRLRQILINLLSNA' A
#
# COMPACT_ATOMS: atom_id res chain seq x y z
N LYS A 1 -3.26 -27.24 -6.84
CA LYS A 1 -2.72 -26.93 -8.19
C LYS A 1 -1.70 -25.81 -7.97
N ILE A 2 -0.41 -26.14 -7.96
CA ILE A 2 0.65 -25.20 -7.61
C ILE A 2 1.21 -24.66 -8.92
N GLU A 3 0.70 -23.52 -9.38
CA GLU A 3 1.31 -22.73 -10.44
C GLU A 3 2.49 -21.96 -9.84
N ALA A 4 3.50 -22.70 -9.40
CA ALA A 4 4.78 -22.13 -9.04
C ALA A 4 5.54 -21.86 -10.34
N GLY A 5 5.92 -20.60 -10.57
CA GLY A 5 7.18 -20.40 -11.29
C GLY A 5 7.44 -19.10 -12.03
N ARG A 6 6.47 -18.22 -12.26
CA ARG A 6 6.77 -16.89 -12.85
C ARG A 6 6.00 -15.78 -12.19
N LEU A 7 6.61 -15.21 -11.15
CA LEU A 7 6.23 -13.90 -10.67
C LEU A 7 6.93 -12.88 -11.57
N ASP A 8 6.27 -12.44 -12.64
CA ASP A 8 6.74 -11.30 -13.41
C ASP A 8 6.56 -10.04 -12.55
N LEU A 9 7.70 -9.46 -12.14
CA LEU A 9 7.76 -8.20 -11.42
C LEU A 9 7.94 -7.08 -12.42
N HIS A 10 7.00 -6.14 -12.43
CA HIS A 10 7.15 -4.91 -13.19
C HIS A 10 7.85 -3.89 -12.31
N ARG A 11 9.03 -3.39 -12.72
CA ARG A 11 9.74 -2.36 -11.97
C ARG A 11 9.35 -0.99 -12.51
N ASP A 12 8.51 -0.31 -11.76
CA ASP A 12 8.04 1.04 -12.06
C ASP A 12 8.69 2.06 -11.11
N GLN A 13 8.74 3.32 -11.55
CA GLN A 13 9.08 4.44 -10.67
C GLN A 13 7.80 4.90 -9.97
N VAL A 14 7.71 4.69 -8.66
CA VAL A 14 6.50 4.94 -7.88
C VAL A 14 6.68 6.14 -6.98
N ARG A 15 5.74 7.10 -7.05
CA ARG A 15 5.62 8.19 -6.09
C ARG A 15 5.07 7.66 -4.77
N ILE A 16 5.95 7.26 -3.86
CA ILE A 16 5.56 6.55 -2.63
C ILE A 16 4.63 7.39 -1.76
N GLY A 17 4.85 8.71 -1.68
CA GLY A 17 3.96 9.62 -0.94
C GLY A 17 2.52 9.57 -1.46
N LEU A 18 2.34 9.65 -2.79
CA LEU A 18 1.02 9.58 -3.42
C LEU A 18 0.35 8.21 -3.19
N LEU A 19 1.12 7.11 -3.27
CA LEU A 19 0.60 5.77 -2.98
C LEU A 19 0.12 5.67 -1.52
N MET A 20 0.90 6.20 -0.57
CA MET A 20 0.52 6.20 0.84
C MET A 20 -0.72 7.06 1.09
N GLU A 21 -0.80 8.27 0.52
CA GLU A 21 -1.96 9.16 0.65
C GLU A 21 -3.26 8.48 0.19
N GLN A 22 -3.21 7.80 -0.96
CA GLN A 22 -4.37 7.06 -1.49
C GLN A 22 -4.82 5.94 -0.54
N LEU A 23 -3.86 5.17 -0.01
CA LEU A 23 -4.17 4.07 0.91
C LEU A 23 -4.73 4.59 2.24
N VAL A 24 -4.09 5.60 2.83
CA VAL A 24 -4.53 6.25 4.07
C VAL A 24 -5.94 6.81 3.93
N THR A 25 -6.24 7.47 2.81
CA THR A 25 -7.59 8.00 2.53
C THR A 25 -8.64 6.89 2.50
N MET A 26 -8.36 5.80 1.77
CA MET A 26 -9.26 4.67 1.65
C MET A 26 -9.51 3.98 3.02
N PHE A 27 -8.45 3.71 3.78
CA PHE A 27 -8.57 3.00 5.05
C PHE A 27 -9.13 3.86 6.17
N ARG A 28 -8.94 5.19 6.14
CA ARG A 28 -9.59 6.10 7.09
C ARG A 28 -11.11 6.01 6.97
N LEU A 29 -11.65 6.03 5.75
CA LEU A 29 -13.09 5.88 5.52
C LEU A 29 -13.60 4.52 6.03
N GLN A 30 -12.90 3.42 5.71
CA GLN A 30 -13.30 2.08 6.16
C GLN A 30 -13.22 1.91 7.68
N ALA A 31 -12.24 2.52 8.33
CA ALA A 31 -12.11 2.51 9.79
C ALA A 31 -13.25 3.30 10.45
N GLU A 32 -13.59 4.48 9.90
CA GLU A 32 -14.72 5.29 10.36
C GLU A 32 -16.05 4.52 10.26
N GLU A 33 -16.31 3.84 9.14
CA GLU A 33 -17.50 2.99 8.96
C GLU A 33 -17.57 1.85 9.98
N LYS A 34 -16.42 1.38 10.47
CA LYS A 34 -16.32 0.31 11.48
C LYS A 34 -16.21 0.84 12.92
N GLY A 35 -16.20 2.16 13.12
CA GLY A 35 -15.97 2.78 14.42
C GLY A 35 -14.59 2.49 15.02
N LEU A 36 -13.58 2.27 14.18
CA LEU A 36 -12.20 1.98 14.57
C LEU A 36 -11.33 3.24 14.50
N ASP A 37 -10.38 3.37 15.43
CA ASP A 37 -9.35 4.40 15.34
C ASP A 37 -8.29 3.99 14.31
N PHE A 38 -7.97 4.90 13.39
CA PHE A 38 -6.98 4.69 12.34
C PHE A 38 -5.90 5.77 12.38
N GLN A 39 -4.72 5.37 12.82
CA GLN A 39 -3.55 6.24 12.96
C GLN A 39 -2.53 5.95 11.86
N TYR A 40 -2.15 7.00 11.14
CA TYR A 40 -1.09 6.95 10.14
C TYR A 40 0.08 7.80 10.61
N HIS A 41 1.25 7.18 10.73
CA HIS A 41 2.49 7.86 11.07
C HIS A 41 3.53 7.62 9.98
N CYS A 42 4.05 8.71 9.41
CA CYS A 42 5.06 8.66 8.38
C CYS A 42 6.21 9.61 8.72
N PRO A 43 7.34 9.09 9.23
CA PRO A 43 8.49 9.93 9.53
C PRO A 43 9.14 10.44 8.24
N PHE A 44 9.42 11.74 8.20
CA PHE A 44 10.04 12.39 7.05
C PHE A 44 11.59 12.31 7.09
N PRO A 45 12.25 12.42 5.92
CA PRO A 45 11.66 12.46 4.57
C PRO A 45 11.53 11.07 3.94
N LEU A 46 10.35 10.77 3.39
CA LEU A 46 10.24 9.67 2.43
C LEU A 46 10.96 10.05 1.13
N PRO A 47 11.56 9.06 0.42
CA PRO A 47 12.02 9.28 -0.95
C PRO A 47 10.86 9.73 -1.84
N GLU A 48 11.09 10.66 -2.77
CA GLU A 48 10.01 11.07 -3.69
C GLU A 48 9.60 9.91 -4.61
N MET A 49 10.58 9.14 -5.08
CA MET A 49 10.41 8.01 -5.99
C MET A 49 11.03 6.75 -5.41
N VAL A 50 10.36 5.61 -5.58
CA VAL A 50 10.87 4.27 -5.25
C VAL A 50 10.72 3.37 -6.47
N THR A 51 11.74 2.58 -6.79
CA THR A 51 11.65 1.58 -7.87
C THR A 51 11.01 0.30 -7.34
N THR A 52 9.78 0.00 -7.74
CA THR A 52 9.01 -1.16 -7.26
C THR A 52 7.88 -1.51 -8.22
N ASP A 53 7.23 -2.65 -8.01
CA ASP A 53 5.96 -2.98 -8.66
C ASP A 53 4.81 -2.31 -7.90
N GLU A 54 4.25 -1.23 -8.46
CA GLU A 54 3.23 -0.43 -7.78
C GLU A 54 1.99 -1.28 -7.44
N LYS A 55 1.53 -2.08 -8.40
CA LYS A 55 0.31 -2.87 -8.26
C LYS A 55 0.46 -3.90 -7.16
N ARG A 56 1.59 -4.60 -7.14
CA ARG A 56 1.87 -5.61 -6.10
C ARG A 56 2.10 -4.96 -4.74
N LEU A 57 2.86 -3.87 -4.67
CA LEU A 57 3.08 -3.15 -3.41
C LEU A 57 1.74 -2.69 -2.83
N ARG A 58 0.88 -2.07 -3.66
CA ARG A 58 -0.48 -1.67 -3.26
C ARG A 58 -1.27 -2.87 -2.73
N GLN A 59 -1.28 -4.00 -3.45
CA GLN A 59 -2.01 -5.19 -3.02
C GLN A 59 -1.51 -5.72 -1.67
N ILE A 60 -0.19 -5.76 -1.46
CA ILE A 60 0.41 -6.20 -0.20
C ILE A 60 -0.07 -5.30 0.93
N LEU A 61 0.02 -3.98 0.76
CA LEU A 61 -0.39 -3.02 1.79
C LEU A 61 -1.90 -3.09 2.09
N ILE A 62 -2.73 -3.24 1.06
CA ILE A 62 -4.18 -3.44 1.24
C ILE A 62 -4.44 -4.71 2.06
N ASN A 63 -3.80 -5.82 1.71
CA ASN A 63 -4.00 -7.09 2.42
C ASN A 63 -3.57 -7.00 3.88
N LEU A 64 -2.47 -6.31 4.17
CA LEU A 64 -1.99 -6.13 5.54
C LEU A 64 -2.97 -5.27 6.35
N LEU A 65 -3.43 -4.16 5.78
CA LEU A 65 -4.34 -3.22 6.46
C LEU A 65 -5.78 -3.74 6.58
N SER A 66 -6.24 -4.59 5.63
CA SER A 66 -7.58 -5.18 5.69
C SER A 66 -7.70 -6.30 6.72
N ASN A 67 -6.57 -6.93 7.06
CA ASN A 67 -6.48 -8.01 8.03
C ASN A 67 -6.17 -7.52 9.46
N ALA A 68 -5.83 -6.24 9.61
CA ALA A 68 -5.64 -5.59 10.90
C ALA A 68 -7.00 -5.24 11.54
#